data_AF-A0A926ETY6-F1
#
_entry.id   AF-A0A926ETY6-F1
#
_cell.length_a   1.000
_cell.length_b   1.000
_cell.length_c   1.000
_cell.angle_alpha   90.00
_cell.angle_beta   90.00
_cell.angle_gamma   90.00
#
_symmetry.space_group_name_H-M   'P 1'
#
loop_
_entity.id
_entity.type
_entity.pdbx_description
1 polymer ?
#
loop_
_entity_poly.entity_id
_entity_poly.type
_entity_poly.pdbx_seq_one_letter_code
_entity_poly.pdbx_strand_id
1 'polypeptide(L)'
;MDGNSEITYRLPDGQVQTYFLWLGEQADYQRPIRIYSQKGKPLFQGNYQKDGLFLFSDTGEIYFGEIEVSFNKDNPYENFQPSYYEMARIVTGDGVVSRGEGWSALLALLLFAMTAIDIRWPLLGFQLSHMWWVEDPQPTDLYIFCQRVSWVVMPGIGIVLLLISIW
;
A
#
# COMPACT_ATOMS: atom_id res chain seq x y z
N MET A 1 18.65 3.98 -9.95
CA MET A 1 18.36 3.11 -11.11
C MET A 1 17.89 4.02 -12.21
N ASP A 2 18.79 4.44 -13.08
CA ASP A 2 18.40 5.07 -14.35
C ASP A 2 17.75 3.99 -15.19
N GLY A 3 16.49 4.19 -15.54
CA GLY A 3 15.66 3.13 -16.09
C GLY A 3 14.76 3.67 -17.18
N ASN A 4 15.01 3.25 -18.41
CA ASN A 4 13.99 3.33 -19.45
C ASN A 4 12.86 2.39 -19.04
N SER A 5 11.66 2.96 -18.90
CA SER A 5 10.47 2.24 -18.52
C SER A 5 9.42 2.39 -19.62
N GLU A 6 8.69 1.32 -19.87
CA GLU A 6 7.62 1.29 -20.86
C GLU A 6 6.28 1.17 -20.15
N ILE A 7 5.34 2.06 -20.47
CA ILE A 7 3.95 1.94 -20.03
C ILE A 7 3.09 1.71 -21.27
N THR A 8 2.22 0.72 -21.18
CA THR A 8 1.20 0.45 -22.19
C THR A 8 -0.18 0.63 -21.58
N TYR A 9 -0.98 1.51 -22.17
CA TYR A 9 -2.39 1.72 -21.84
C TYR A 9 -3.26 0.94 -22.83
N ARG A 10 -4.19 0.15 -22.31
CA ARG A 10 -5.23 -0.52 -23.09
C ARG A 10 -6.56 0.18 -22.83
N LEU A 11 -7.12 0.79 -23.85
CA LEU A 11 -8.38 1.54 -23.78
C LEU A 11 -9.58 0.61 -23.97
N PRO A 12 -10.78 0.98 -23.46
CA PRO A 12 -11.97 0.16 -23.56
C PRO A 12 -12.45 -0.11 -25.00
N ASP A 13 -12.10 0.77 -25.95
CA ASP A 13 -12.40 0.60 -27.38
C ASP A 13 -11.44 -0.37 -28.10
N GLY A 14 -10.48 -0.96 -27.37
CA GLY A 14 -9.48 -1.88 -27.88
C GLY A 14 -8.20 -1.20 -28.39
N GLN A 15 -8.12 0.13 -28.39
CA GLN A 15 -6.90 0.83 -28.74
C GLN A 15 -5.80 0.58 -27.69
N VAL A 16 -4.56 0.48 -28.18
CA VAL A 16 -3.38 0.30 -27.33
C VAL A 16 -2.43 1.45 -27.61
N GLN A 17 -2.05 2.18 -26.55
CA GLN A 17 -1.10 3.29 -26.62
C GLN A 17 0.10 2.99 -25.74
N THR A 18 1.30 3.04 -26.31
CA THR A 18 2.56 2.76 -25.61
C THR A 18 3.41 4.02 -25.51
N TYR A 19 3.98 4.24 -24.33
CA TYR A 19 4.82 5.38 -24.00
C TYR A 19 6.13 4.91 -23.38
N PHE A 20 7.20 5.61 -23.73
CA PHE A 20 8.53 5.36 -23.18
C PHE A 20 8.89 6.50 -22.23
N LEU A 21 9.26 6.15 -21.01
CA LEU A 21 9.66 7.09 -19.99
C LEU A 21 11.13 6.86 -19.64
N TRP A 22 11.89 7.94 -19.66
CA TRP A 22 13.23 7.97 -19.11
C TRP A 22 13.18 8.64 -17.74
N LEU A 23 13.71 7.96 -16.74
CA LEU A 23 13.92 8.47 -15.40
C LEU A 23 15.42 8.72 -15.21
N GLY A 24 15.77 9.95 -14.85
CA GLY A 24 17.13 10.26 -14.41
C GLY A 24 17.32 10.07 -12.91
N GLU A 25 18.54 10.34 -12.46
CA GLU A 25 18.92 10.22 -11.06
C GLU A 25 18.10 11.18 -10.18
N GLN A 26 17.62 10.65 -9.06
CA GLN A 26 16.85 11.45 -8.11
C GLN A 26 17.79 12.38 -7.35
N ALA A 27 17.54 13.68 -7.43
CA ALA A 27 18.21 14.70 -6.64
C ALA A 27 17.19 15.27 -5.64
N ASP A 28 17.44 15.06 -4.35
CA ASP A 28 16.55 15.50 -3.26
C ASP A 28 15.15 14.87 -3.39
N TYR A 29 14.11 15.69 -3.61
CA TYR A 29 12.70 15.25 -3.81
C TYR A 29 12.26 15.26 -5.28
N GLN A 30 13.15 15.65 -6.19
CA GLN A 30 12.83 15.78 -7.61
C GLN A 30 13.55 14.70 -8.41
N ARG A 31 12.82 14.13 -9.36
CA ARG A 31 13.37 13.20 -10.33
C ARG A 31 13.13 13.75 -11.73
N PRO A 32 14.18 13.99 -12.53
CA PRO A 32 14.00 14.42 -13.91
C PRO A 32 13.36 13.30 -14.72
N ILE A 33 12.35 13.65 -15.50
CA ILE A 33 11.58 12.73 -16.33
C ILE A 33 11.51 13.22 -17.76
N ARG A 34 11.53 12.27 -18.70
CA ARG A 34 11.25 12.53 -20.11
C ARG A 34 10.27 11.49 -20.64
N ILE A 35 9.24 11.95 -21.34
CA ILE A 35 8.17 11.10 -21.87
C ILE A 35 8.19 11.19 -23.39
N TYR A 36 8.19 10.03 -24.02
CA TYR A 36 8.19 9.88 -25.47
C TYR A 36 6.96 9.08 -25.91
N SER A 37 6.38 9.51 -27.03
CA SER A 37 5.36 8.74 -27.75
C SER A 37 5.97 7.47 -28.35
N GLN A 38 5.14 6.47 -28.69
CA GLN A 38 5.54 5.27 -29.44
C GLN A 38 6.39 5.56 -30.69
N LYS A 39 6.14 6.71 -31.35
CA LYS A 39 6.88 7.16 -32.55
C LYS A 39 8.21 7.88 -32.25
N GLY A 40 8.65 7.90 -30.99
CA GLY A 40 9.86 8.59 -30.54
C GLY A 40 9.76 10.11 -30.44
N LYS A 41 8.55 10.69 -30.61
CA LYS A 41 8.34 12.14 -30.45
C LYS A 41 8.40 12.49 -28.95
N PRO A 42 9.20 13.49 -28.53
CA PRO A 42 9.18 13.97 -27.15
C PRO A 42 7.84 14.64 -26.86
N LEU A 43 7.17 14.20 -25.80
CA LEU A 43 5.87 14.74 -25.35
C LEU A 43 6.02 15.65 -24.15
N PHE A 44 6.91 15.27 -23.21
CA PHE A 44 7.16 16.04 -22.01
C PHE A 44 8.61 15.88 -21.55
N GLN A 45 9.18 16.96 -21.01
CA GLN A 45 10.48 16.98 -20.35
C GLN A 45 10.38 17.92 -19.15
N GLY A 46 10.82 17.46 -18.00
CA GLY A 46 10.74 18.22 -16.76
C GLY A 46 11.12 17.39 -15.55
N ASN A 47 10.58 17.78 -14.39
CA ASN A 47 10.83 17.16 -13.10
C ASN A 47 9.52 16.66 -12.48
N TYR A 48 9.59 15.45 -11.93
CA TYR A 48 8.55 14.86 -11.09
C TYR A 48 8.96 14.99 -9.62
N GLN A 49 8.06 15.47 -8.77
CA GLN A 49 8.28 15.56 -7.34
C GLN A 49 7.47 14.48 -6.63
N LYS A 50 8.14 13.71 -5.76
CA LYS A 50 7.46 12.72 -4.92
C LYS A 50 6.48 13.42 -3.97
N ASP A 51 5.27 12.87 -3.84
CA ASP A 51 4.15 13.43 -3.07
C ASP A 51 3.61 14.80 -3.57
N GLY A 52 4.13 15.31 -4.69
CA GLY A 52 3.61 16.49 -5.37
C GLY A 52 2.36 16.16 -6.19
N LEU A 53 1.50 17.15 -6.44
CA LEU A 53 0.28 16.99 -7.25
C LEU A 53 0.50 17.25 -8.75
N PHE A 54 1.64 17.82 -9.12
CA PHE A 54 1.91 18.29 -10.47
C PHE A 54 3.30 17.91 -10.94
N LEU A 55 3.48 17.88 -12.25
CA LEU A 55 4.79 17.89 -12.89
C LEU A 55 5.32 19.32 -12.98
N PHE A 56 6.64 19.45 -13.00
CA PHE A 56 7.31 20.73 -13.18
C PHE A 56 8.08 20.72 -14.50
N SER A 57 8.04 21.83 -15.23
CA SER A 57 8.91 22.04 -16.39
C SER A 57 10.38 22.14 -15.97
N ASP A 58 11.31 22.09 -16.93
CA ASP A 58 12.74 22.36 -16.70
C ASP A 58 13.00 23.75 -16.10
N THR A 59 12.07 24.70 -16.31
CA THR A 59 12.10 26.06 -15.73
C THR A 59 11.56 26.15 -14.29
N GLY A 60 11.01 25.05 -13.76
CA GLY A 60 10.39 25.01 -12.43
C GLY A 60 8.91 25.46 -12.39
N GLU A 61 8.30 25.73 -13.55
CA GLU A 61 6.88 26.06 -13.65
C GLU A 61 6.00 24.81 -13.56
N ILE A 62 4.80 24.95 -12.98
CA ILE A 62 3.82 23.87 -12.89
C ILE A 62 3.30 23.52 -14.29
N TYR A 63 3.37 22.26 -14.66
CA TYR A 63 2.77 21.73 -15.87
C TYR A 63 1.32 21.31 -15.59
N PHE A 64 0.36 22.06 -16.16
CA PHE A 64 -1.07 21.82 -15.96
C PHE A 64 -1.66 20.77 -16.91
N GLY A 65 -0.88 20.23 -17.85
CA GLY A 65 -1.41 19.40 -18.92
C GLY A 65 -2.30 20.20 -19.88
N GLU A 66 -2.56 19.64 -21.04
CA GLU A 66 -3.64 20.12 -21.90
C GLU A 66 -4.94 19.45 -21.41
N ILE A 67 -5.81 20.22 -20.77
CA ILE A 67 -7.16 19.75 -20.42
C ILE A 67 -8.00 19.83 -21.70
N GLU A 68 -8.08 18.72 -22.43
CA GLU A 68 -8.92 18.64 -23.62
C GLU A 68 -10.31 18.09 -23.25
N VAL A 69 -11.33 18.96 -23.34
CA VAL A 69 -12.73 18.54 -23.19
C VAL A 69 -13.24 18.11 -24.56
N SER A 70 -13.24 16.81 -24.82
CA SER A 70 -13.88 16.26 -26.02
C SER A 70 -15.36 15.97 -25.76
N PHE A 71 -16.23 16.45 -26.65
CA PHE A 71 -17.67 16.15 -26.62
C PHE A 71 -18.00 15.23 -27.79
N ASN A 72 -17.54 13.98 -27.72
CA ASN A 72 -17.87 12.96 -28.71
C ASN A 72 -18.94 12.02 -28.16
N LYS A 73 -20.12 12.00 -28.80
CA LYS A 73 -21.24 11.13 -28.38
C LYS A 73 -21.01 9.66 -28.71
N ASP A 74 -20.12 9.36 -29.66
CA ASP A 74 -19.93 8.00 -30.18
C ASP A 74 -18.76 7.27 -29.50
N ASN A 75 -17.60 7.94 -29.36
CA ASN A 75 -16.45 7.37 -28.64
C ASN A 75 -15.67 8.45 -27.85
N PRO A 76 -15.71 8.45 -26.51
CA PRO A 76 -14.96 9.41 -25.69
C PRO A 76 -13.45 9.15 -25.66
N TYR A 77 -12.97 8.03 -26.23
CA TYR A 77 -11.57 7.61 -26.19
C TYR A 77 -10.76 7.95 -27.44
N GLU A 78 -11.38 8.46 -28.50
CA GLU A 78 -10.75 8.65 -29.81
C GLU A 78 -9.51 9.58 -29.79
N ASN A 79 -9.54 10.61 -28.94
CA ASN A 79 -8.41 11.53 -28.70
C ASN A 79 -7.92 11.46 -27.24
N PHE A 80 -8.17 10.36 -26.55
CA PHE A 80 -7.76 10.24 -25.16
C PHE A 80 -6.24 10.23 -25.04
N GLN A 81 -5.71 11.20 -24.29
CA GLN A 81 -4.32 11.23 -23.85
C GLN A 81 -4.28 10.98 -22.34
N PRO A 82 -3.54 9.94 -21.88
CA PRO A 82 -3.40 9.71 -20.45
C PRO A 82 -2.57 10.82 -19.80
N SER A 83 -2.85 11.11 -18.53
CA SER A 83 -2.09 12.11 -17.76
C SER A 83 -0.62 11.73 -17.61
N TYR A 84 0.27 12.63 -18.05
CA TYR A 84 1.72 12.47 -17.89
C TYR A 84 2.15 12.36 -16.43
N TYR A 85 1.43 13.03 -15.52
CA TYR A 85 1.68 12.94 -14.09
C TYR A 85 1.43 11.52 -13.57
N GLU A 86 0.29 10.92 -13.95
CA GLU A 86 -0.04 9.54 -13.55
C GLU A 86 0.93 8.53 -14.15
N MET A 87 1.38 8.73 -15.40
CA MET A 87 2.44 7.91 -15.99
C MET A 87 3.70 7.94 -15.13
N ALA A 88 4.18 9.14 -14.78
CA ALA A 88 5.38 9.31 -13.96
C ALA A 88 5.21 8.63 -12.59
N ARG A 89 4.09 8.87 -11.91
CA ARG A 89 3.76 8.28 -10.61
C ARG A 89 3.70 6.75 -10.61
N ILE A 90 3.22 6.14 -11.70
CA ILE A 90 3.20 4.69 -11.88
C ILE A 90 4.63 4.16 -12.05
N VAL A 91 5.45 4.77 -12.92
CA VAL A 91 6.83 4.31 -13.16
C VAL A 91 7.70 4.48 -11.92
N THR A 92 7.54 5.60 -11.18
CA THR A 92 8.32 5.81 -9.95
C THR A 92 7.90 4.88 -8.83
N GLY A 93 6.72 4.24 -8.94
CA GLY A 93 6.16 3.37 -7.91
C GLY A 93 5.51 4.11 -6.75
N ASP A 94 5.44 5.44 -6.79
CA ASP A 94 4.83 6.24 -5.72
C ASP A 94 3.30 6.06 -5.66
N GLY A 95 2.68 5.54 -6.72
CA GLY A 95 1.27 5.15 -6.71
C GLY A 95 0.97 3.83 -5.98
N VAL A 96 2.01 3.05 -5.61
CA VAL A 96 1.84 1.76 -4.94
C VAL A 96 1.68 2.00 -3.43
N VAL A 97 0.45 2.30 -3.02
CA VAL A 97 0.11 2.41 -1.60
C VAL A 97 -0.10 1.00 -1.04
N SER A 98 0.76 0.57 -0.11
CA SER A 98 0.48 -0.59 0.74
C SER A 98 -0.71 -0.25 1.63
N ARG A 99 -1.90 -0.69 1.24
CA ARG A 99 -3.14 -0.41 1.98
C ARG A 99 -3.22 -1.15 3.31
N GLY A 100 -2.45 -2.24 3.47
CA GLY A 100 -2.47 -3.01 4.71
C GLY A 100 -1.33 -2.64 5.66
N GLU A 101 -1.65 -2.53 6.95
CA GLU A 101 -0.66 -2.44 8.02
C GLU A 101 -0.29 -3.85 8.49
N GLY A 102 0.90 -4.33 8.11
CA GLY A 102 1.34 -5.69 8.49
C GLY A 102 1.54 -5.89 10.00
N TRP A 103 1.72 -4.80 10.75
CA TRP A 103 1.97 -4.85 12.19
C TRP A 103 0.73 -5.30 12.99
N SER A 104 -0.45 -4.79 12.63
CA SER A 104 -1.72 -5.18 13.27
C SER A 104 -2.09 -6.64 12.96
N ALA A 105 -1.80 -7.14 11.75
CA ALA A 105 -1.94 -8.56 11.44
C ALA A 105 -1.01 -9.46 12.28
N LEU A 106 0.25 -9.06 12.46
CA LEU A 106 1.20 -9.81 13.28
C LEU A 106 0.75 -9.87 14.74
N LEU A 107 0.26 -8.76 15.30
CA LEU A 107 -0.30 -8.71 16.65
C LEU A 107 -1.53 -9.61 16.80
N ALA A 108 -2.44 -9.61 15.81
CA ALA A 108 -3.61 -10.48 15.83
C ALA A 108 -3.22 -11.96 15.80
N LEU A 109 -2.25 -12.34 14.96
CA LEU A 109 -1.74 -13.71 14.89
C LEU A 109 -1.11 -14.15 16.21
N LEU A 110 -0.34 -13.26 16.85
CA LEU A 110 0.24 -13.51 18.17
C LEU A 110 -0.86 -13.73 19.22
N LEU A 111 -1.92 -12.93 19.24
CA LEU A 111 -3.05 -13.12 20.15
C LEU A 111 -3.75 -14.46 19.94
N PHE A 112 -3.96 -14.89 18.69
CA PHE A 112 -4.52 -16.21 18.41
C PHE A 112 -3.59 -17.33 18.86
N ALA A 113 -2.28 -17.20 18.62
CA ALA A 113 -1.29 -18.18 19.06
C ALA A 113 -1.26 -18.29 20.59
N MET A 114 -1.25 -17.16 21.31
CA MET A 114 -1.33 -17.14 22.77
C MET A 114 -2.62 -17.79 23.27
N THR A 115 -3.76 -17.47 22.67
CA THR A 115 -5.05 -18.06 23.06
C THR A 115 -5.07 -19.57 22.79
N ALA A 116 -4.50 -20.03 21.67
CA ALA A 116 -4.41 -21.46 21.34
C ALA A 116 -3.51 -22.22 22.33
N ILE A 117 -2.38 -21.61 22.74
CA ILE A 117 -1.50 -22.17 23.78
C ILE A 117 -2.25 -22.26 25.11
N ASP A 118 -2.98 -21.21 25.49
CA ASP A 118 -3.73 -21.17 26.74
C ASP A 118 -4.88 -22.19 26.77
N ILE A 119 -5.56 -22.41 25.64
CA ILE A 119 -6.57 -23.49 25.51
C ILE A 119 -5.91 -24.88 25.63
N ARG A 120 -4.75 -25.08 25.00
CA ARG A 120 -4.08 -26.39 24.95
C ARG A 120 -3.41 -26.77 26.27
N TRP A 121 -2.93 -25.78 27.02
CA TRP A 121 -2.28 -25.94 28.31
C TRP A 121 -2.68 -24.81 29.28
N PRO A 122 -3.89 -24.89 29.85
CA PRO A 122 -4.46 -23.80 30.66
C PRO A 122 -3.68 -23.49 31.93
N LEU A 123 -2.88 -24.44 32.43
CA LEU A 123 -2.10 -24.24 33.65
C LEU A 123 -0.74 -23.57 33.40
N LEU A 124 -0.29 -23.40 32.14
CA LEU A 124 1.06 -22.88 31.87
C LEU A 124 1.27 -21.46 32.40
N GLY A 125 0.33 -20.54 32.14
CA GLY A 125 0.47 -19.16 32.61
C GLY A 125 0.43 -19.07 34.15
N PHE A 126 -0.41 -19.88 34.77
CA PHE A 126 -0.53 -19.96 36.22
C PHE A 126 0.74 -20.56 36.86
N GLN A 127 1.25 -21.66 36.31
CA GLN A 127 2.45 -22.32 36.80
C GLN A 127 3.69 -21.43 36.63
N LEU A 128 3.86 -20.78 35.48
CA LEU A 128 4.98 -19.85 35.26
C LEU A 128 4.97 -18.67 36.23
N SER A 129 3.79 -18.13 36.57
CA SER A 129 3.67 -17.01 37.51
C SER A 129 3.92 -17.42 38.97
N HIS A 130 3.68 -18.68 39.34
CA HIS A 130 3.83 -19.16 40.72
C HIS A 130 5.03 -20.10 40.93
N MET A 131 5.81 -20.37 39.87
CA MET A 131 6.89 -21.35 39.85
C MET A 131 7.96 -21.14 40.93
N TRP A 132 8.18 -19.90 41.37
CA TRP A 132 9.30 -19.52 42.25
C TRP A 132 8.89 -19.20 43.69
N TRP A 133 7.59 -19.23 44.01
CA TRP A 133 7.08 -18.66 45.27
C TRP A 133 6.22 -19.62 46.09
N VAL A 134 5.64 -20.65 45.47
CA VAL A 134 4.70 -21.56 46.14
C VAL A 134 4.94 -23.00 45.72
N GLU A 135 4.99 -23.90 46.70
CA GLU A 135 5.02 -25.36 46.48
C GLU A 135 3.58 -25.84 46.27
N ASP A 136 3.28 -26.34 45.07
CA ASP A 136 1.96 -26.80 44.59
C ASP A 136 0.83 -25.74 44.61
N PRO A 137 0.92 -24.67 43.77
CA PRO A 137 -0.12 -23.66 43.68
C PRO A 137 -1.37 -24.23 42.97
N GLN A 138 -2.55 -23.99 43.55
CA GLN A 138 -3.84 -24.33 42.95
C GLN A 138 -4.54 -23.07 42.43
N PRO A 139 -5.06 -23.08 41.19
CA PRO A 139 -5.80 -21.94 40.66
C PRO A 139 -7.13 -21.77 41.38
N THR A 140 -7.48 -20.52 41.68
CA THR A 140 -8.79 -20.18 42.24
C THR A 140 -9.89 -20.26 41.19
N ASP A 141 -11.13 -20.51 41.60
CA ASP A 141 -12.29 -20.55 40.68
C ASP A 141 -12.45 -19.26 39.87
N LEU A 142 -12.14 -18.12 40.49
CA LEU A 142 -12.13 -16.82 39.82
C LEU A 142 -11.10 -16.75 38.69
N TYR A 143 -9.91 -17.34 38.88
CA TYR A 143 -8.88 -17.39 37.85
C TYR A 143 -9.34 -18.23 36.66
N ILE A 144 -9.89 -19.42 36.93
CA ILE A 144 -10.43 -20.32 35.89
C ILE A 144 -11.58 -19.65 35.13
N PHE A 145 -12.43 -18.91 35.82
CA PHE A 145 -13.51 -18.14 35.20
C PHE A 145 -12.97 -17.05 34.27
N CYS A 146 -12.05 -16.21 34.75
CA CYS A 146 -11.43 -15.17 33.94
C CYS A 146 -10.67 -15.74 32.73
N GLN A 147 -10.01 -16.88 32.90
CA GLN A 147 -9.31 -17.57 31.82
C GLN A 147 -10.27 -17.98 30.69
N ARG A 148 -11.42 -18.59 31.03
CA ARG A 148 -12.45 -18.96 30.04
C ARG A 148 -13.06 -17.75 29.34
N VAL A 149 -13.26 -16.64 30.05
CA VAL A 149 -13.72 -15.38 29.43
C VAL A 149 -12.67 -14.87 28.44
N SER A 150 -11.38 -14.97 28.79
CA SER A 150 -10.28 -14.54 27.91
C SER A 150 -10.26 -15.31 26.58
N TRP A 151 -10.65 -16.59 26.58
CA TRP A 151 -10.71 -17.41 25.36
C TRP A 151 -11.71 -16.92 24.33
N VAL A 152 -12.69 -16.11 24.74
CA VAL A 152 -13.66 -15.48 23.82
C VAL A 152 -13.24 -14.04 23.51
N VAL A 153 -12.77 -13.30 24.52
CA VAL A 153 -12.41 -11.89 24.38
C VAL A 153 -11.14 -11.70 23.53
N MET A 154 -10.08 -12.48 23.77
CA MET A 154 -8.81 -12.34 23.05
C MET A 154 -8.94 -12.63 21.55
N PRO A 155 -9.62 -13.69 21.10
CA PRO A 155 -9.89 -13.88 19.68
C PRO A 155 -10.81 -12.81 19.09
N GLY A 156 -11.79 -12.32 19.86
CA GLY A 156 -12.64 -11.20 19.43
C GLY A 156 -11.84 -9.94 19.10
N ILE A 157 -10.87 -9.59 19.96
CA ILE A 157 -9.94 -8.49 19.73
C ILE A 157 -9.04 -8.78 18.51
N GLY A 158 -8.54 -10.02 18.38
CA GLY A 158 -7.75 -10.43 17.23
C GLY A 158 -8.48 -10.26 15.89
N ILE A 159 -9.77 -10.58 15.84
CA ILE A 159 -10.60 -10.38 14.64
C ILE A 159 -10.73 -8.89 14.31
N VAL A 160 -10.95 -8.04 15.31
CA VAL A 160 -11.04 -6.58 15.11
C VAL A 160 -9.71 -6.03 14.57
N LEU A 161 -8.58 -6.48 15.11
CA LEU A 161 -7.25 -6.09 14.62
C LEU A 161 -7.00 -6.53 13.18
N LEU A 162 -7.45 -7.72 12.78
CA LEU A 162 -7.36 -8.16 11.38
C LEU A 162 -8.21 -7.28 10.45
N LEU A 163 -9.41 -6.88 10.87
CA LEU A 163 -10.24 -5.97 10.08
C LEU A 163 -9.58 -4.61 9.88
N ILE A 164 -8.92 -4.09 10.92
CA ILE A 164 -8.13 -2.84 10.84
C ILE A 164 -6.90 -3.02 9.96
N SER A 165 -6.25 -4.19 9.98
CA SER A 165 -5.05 -4.46 9.17
C SER A 165 -5.30 -4.45 7.67
N ILE A 166 -6.52 -4.77 7.25
CA ILE A 166 -6.91 -4.83 5.83
C ILE A 166 -7.28 -3.44 5.27
N TRP A 167 -7.69 -2.53 6.15
CA TRP A 167 -8.19 -1.19 5.82
C TRP A 167 -7.07 -0.16 5.73
#